data_AF-A0A2C8F6I6-F1
#
_entry.id   AF-A0A2C8F6I6-F1
#
_cell.length_a   1.000
_cell.length_b   1.000
_cell.length_c   1.000
_cell.angle_alpha   90.00
_cell.angle_beta   90.00
_cell.angle_gamma   90.00
#
_symmetry.space_group_name_H-M   'P 1'
#
loop_
_entity.id
_entity.type
_entity.pdbx_description
1 polymer ?
#
loop_
_entity_poly.entity_id
_entity_poly.type
_entity_poly.pdbx_seq_one_letter_code
_entity_poly.pdbx_strand_id
1 'polypeptide(L)'
;MIVWRGQPDFHQWKRPKVPSMPRQPLTAVDQGCPLDCGLCDAHRQHTCTAVMEVTWRCNFGCPVCFASSGKTAPPDPTQEEIGRLFDRVRDVSGFCNVQLSGGEPTVRDDLFDLIRIGKAKGFPFIQLNTNGLRIAREPDYAAGLAEAGLDSVFLQFDGTDDVIHSALRGQALFESKLAAIDALAATGIGVVLVPTVVPGVNDHDLGAIIRLAAELSPGVRGVHFQPVSYFGRYPEPPADEQRVTLPELMRHLEDQTDGAIKAQDFQPPGCEHSHCSFHANYMVTESGSLQKLSAGTDCGCLPRPASEGADKAKSFVKRQWSAPKTTLPMADAPDALDCFIERAGTHTLAVSAMAFQDAWTLDIERLKGCCIHIVSPDGRLVPFCAYNLTSMDGETLYRNKTHGAVSS
;
A
#
# COMPACT_ATOMS: atom_id res chain seq x y z
N MET A 1 7.73 23.26 -6.23
CA MET A 1 6.74 22.22 -6.49
C MET A 1 6.00 21.90 -5.21
N ILE A 2 4.69 21.72 -5.29
CA ILE A 2 3.81 21.66 -4.12
C ILE A 2 3.78 20.26 -3.49
N VAL A 3 3.84 20.22 -2.14
CA VAL A 3 3.74 18.98 -1.34
C VAL A 3 2.51 18.96 -0.43
N TRP A 4 1.89 20.12 -0.21
CA TRP A 4 0.80 20.29 0.76
C TRP A 4 -0.08 21.49 0.39
N ARG A 5 -1.39 21.28 0.14
CA ARG A 5 -2.34 22.34 -0.24
C ARG A 5 -3.61 22.28 0.60
N GLY A 6 -3.78 23.24 1.50
CA GLY A 6 -5.01 23.40 2.29
C GLY A 6 -4.91 22.86 3.72
N GLN A 7 -6.07 22.56 4.30
CA GLN A 7 -6.20 22.07 5.68
C GLN A 7 -6.33 20.55 5.73
N PRO A 8 -5.76 19.88 6.74
CA PRO A 8 -5.09 20.43 7.93
C PRO A 8 -3.74 21.10 7.62
N ASP A 9 -3.33 22.09 8.42
CA ASP A 9 -2.08 22.83 8.23
C ASP A 9 -0.83 21.93 8.26
N PHE A 10 0.14 22.21 7.39
CA PHE A 10 1.37 21.41 7.23
C PHE A 10 2.19 21.31 8.53
N HIS A 11 2.30 22.40 9.29
CA HIS A 11 3.08 22.43 10.52
C HIS A 11 2.33 21.82 11.70
N GLN A 12 1.00 21.83 11.66
CA GLN A 12 0.14 21.20 12.66
C GLN A 12 -0.05 19.70 12.42
N TRP A 13 0.09 19.22 11.16
CA TRP A 13 0.01 17.81 10.81
C TRP A 13 1.24 17.03 11.25
N LYS A 14 1.38 16.85 12.57
CA LYS A 14 2.51 16.18 13.20
C LYS A 14 2.04 15.22 14.26
N ARG A 15 2.76 14.09 14.35
CA ARG A 15 2.69 13.16 15.47
C ARG A 15 4.11 12.96 15.99
N PRO A 16 4.54 13.71 17.01
CA PRO A 16 5.87 13.55 17.60
C PRO A 16 6.09 12.10 18.06
N LYS A 17 7.27 11.54 17.74
CA LYS A 17 7.64 10.17 18.05
C LYS A 17 9.12 10.09 18.43
N VAL A 18 9.45 9.11 19.27
CA VAL A 18 10.85 8.72 19.48
C VAL A 18 11.27 7.79 18.33
N PRO A 19 12.35 8.09 17.58
CA PRO A 19 12.86 7.24 16.51
C PRO A 19 13.03 5.77 16.91
N SER A 20 12.81 4.85 15.97
CA SER A 20 13.09 3.43 16.14
C SER A 20 14.22 3.03 15.21
N MET A 21 15.43 2.94 15.75
CA MET A 21 16.62 2.66 14.94
C MET A 21 16.59 1.23 14.38
N PRO A 22 17.16 1.00 13.18
CA PRO A 22 17.33 -0.35 12.64
C PRO A 22 18.10 -1.25 13.61
N ARG A 23 17.71 -2.53 13.68
CA ARG A 23 18.38 -3.50 14.56
C ARG A 23 19.80 -3.81 14.11
N GLN A 24 20.01 -3.84 12.79
CA GLN A 24 21.30 -3.98 12.14
C GLN A 24 21.40 -2.97 11.00
N PRO A 25 22.08 -1.83 11.18
CA PRO A 25 22.35 -0.88 10.10
C PRO A 25 23.45 -1.45 9.19
N LEU A 26 23.05 -2.14 8.13
CA LEU A 26 23.98 -2.81 7.21
C LEU A 26 24.49 -1.92 6.06
N THR A 27 24.03 -0.67 5.98
CA THR A 27 24.37 0.23 4.88
C THR A 27 25.45 1.20 5.31
N ALA A 28 26.64 1.06 4.72
CA ALA A 28 27.72 2.04 4.87
C ALA A 28 27.36 3.35 4.15
N VAL A 29 27.81 4.47 4.69
CA VAL A 29 27.52 5.81 4.16
C VAL A 29 28.81 6.47 3.71
N ASP A 30 28.84 6.97 2.48
CA ASP A 30 29.95 7.69 1.85
C ASP A 30 29.46 9.07 1.32
N GLN A 31 28.55 9.07 0.36
CA GLN A 31 27.94 10.26 -0.24
C GLN A 31 26.71 10.80 0.51
N GLY A 32 26.11 10.02 1.41
CA GLY A 32 24.97 10.41 2.23
C GLY A 32 23.60 10.04 1.64
N CYS A 33 22.53 10.42 2.33
CA CYS A 33 21.15 10.20 1.88
C CYS A 33 20.76 11.25 0.82
N PRO A 34 20.24 10.88 -0.36
CA PRO A 34 19.69 9.56 -0.71
C PRO A 34 20.62 8.68 -1.56
N LEU A 35 21.92 8.96 -1.67
CA LEU A 35 22.87 8.31 -2.60
C LEU A 35 23.49 6.99 -2.08
N ASP A 36 23.50 6.77 -0.75
CA ASP A 36 23.87 5.48 -0.12
C ASP A 36 22.69 4.87 0.67
N CYS A 37 21.51 4.92 0.08
CA CYS A 37 20.26 4.61 0.76
C CYS A 37 20.12 3.11 1.08
N GLY A 38 19.44 2.86 2.20
CA GLY A 38 19.34 1.58 2.88
C GLY A 38 19.11 1.84 4.38
N LEU A 39 18.99 0.78 5.18
CA LEU A 39 18.98 0.93 6.63
C LEU A 39 20.41 1.25 7.13
N CYS A 40 20.66 2.53 7.39
CA CYS A 40 21.93 3.08 7.91
C CYS A 40 21.76 3.67 9.31
N ASP A 41 22.86 4.11 9.94
CA ASP A 41 22.87 4.68 11.29
C ASP A 41 22.06 5.98 11.43
N ALA A 42 21.85 6.71 10.34
CA ALA A 42 21.03 7.93 10.34
C ALA A 42 19.54 7.66 10.14
N HIS A 43 19.16 6.42 9.84
CA HIS A 43 17.78 6.02 9.58
C HIS A 43 17.01 5.87 10.89
N ARG A 44 15.80 6.43 10.96
CA ARG A 44 15.06 6.68 12.21
C ARG A 44 13.86 5.76 12.40
N GLN A 45 13.71 4.74 11.57
CA GLN A 45 12.60 3.80 11.64
C GLN A 45 13.00 2.39 11.17
N HIS A 46 12.52 1.33 11.81
CA HIS A 46 12.72 -0.03 11.32
C HIS A 46 11.65 -0.41 10.28
N THR A 47 11.84 -1.54 9.60
CA THR A 47 10.90 -2.02 8.58
C THR A 47 9.58 -2.46 9.20
N CYS A 48 8.51 -1.73 8.89
CA CYS A 48 7.11 -2.11 9.12
C CYS A 48 6.63 -3.08 8.02
N THR A 49 7.01 -2.78 6.76
CA THR A 49 6.66 -3.56 5.57
C THR A 49 7.87 -3.70 4.65
N ALA A 50 8.25 -4.93 4.32
CA ALA A 50 9.23 -5.25 3.29
C ALA A 50 8.52 -5.57 1.98
N VAL A 51 8.84 -4.84 0.91
CA VAL A 51 8.30 -5.08 -0.44
C VAL A 51 9.33 -5.84 -1.25
N MET A 52 8.98 -7.02 -1.73
CA MET A 52 9.85 -7.89 -2.49
C MET A 52 9.34 -7.98 -3.93
N GLU A 53 10.13 -7.45 -4.86
CA GLU A 53 9.83 -7.56 -6.29
C GLU A 53 10.24 -8.94 -6.80
N VAL A 54 9.27 -9.84 -6.94
CA VAL A 54 9.52 -11.23 -7.33
C VAL A 54 9.64 -11.41 -8.84
N THR A 55 9.22 -10.43 -9.62
CA THR A 55 9.33 -10.43 -11.08
C THR A 55 9.38 -9.01 -11.60
N TRP A 56 10.02 -8.83 -12.75
CA TRP A 56 10.01 -7.56 -13.48
C TRP A 56 9.03 -7.58 -14.65
N ARG A 57 8.48 -8.75 -14.97
CA ARG A 57 7.52 -8.95 -16.05
C ARG A 57 6.17 -8.40 -15.64
N CYS A 58 5.46 -7.82 -16.59
CA CYS A 58 4.07 -7.41 -16.42
C CYS A 58 3.30 -7.72 -17.70
N ASN A 59 2.07 -8.20 -17.53
CA ASN A 59 1.12 -8.41 -18.61
C ASN A 59 0.45 -7.10 -19.09
N PHE A 60 0.69 -5.97 -18.40
CA PHE A 60 0.25 -4.63 -18.80
C PHE A 60 1.42 -3.77 -19.33
N GLY A 61 1.05 -2.67 -20.01
CA GLY A 61 1.97 -1.63 -20.48
C GLY A 61 1.48 -0.23 -20.08
N CYS A 62 1.13 -0.04 -18.80
CA CYS A 62 0.44 1.16 -18.31
C CYS A 62 1.13 2.47 -18.72
N PRO A 63 0.38 3.54 -19.08
CA PRO A 63 0.93 4.88 -19.30
C PRO A 63 1.63 5.45 -18.07
N VAL A 64 1.07 5.20 -16.87
CA VAL A 64 1.65 5.57 -15.58
C VAL A 64 2.07 4.29 -14.84
N CYS A 65 3.37 4.13 -14.59
CA CYS A 65 3.92 2.97 -13.90
C CYS A 65 5.19 3.31 -13.14
N PHE A 66 5.12 3.26 -11.81
CA PHE A 66 6.25 3.57 -10.94
C PHE A 66 7.44 2.61 -11.15
N ALA A 67 7.16 1.32 -11.42
CA ALA A 67 8.18 0.29 -11.63
C ALA A 67 8.73 0.25 -13.06
N SER A 68 8.07 0.97 -13.99
CA SER A 68 8.31 0.89 -15.44
C SER A 68 8.42 -0.55 -15.94
N SER A 69 7.48 -1.39 -15.52
CA SER A 69 7.43 -2.81 -15.87
C SER A 69 6.80 -3.02 -17.26
N GLY A 70 6.98 -4.21 -17.81
CA GLY A 70 6.47 -4.57 -19.13
C GLY A 70 6.80 -6.01 -19.49
N LYS A 71 6.56 -6.38 -20.76
CA LYS A 71 6.75 -7.76 -21.23
C LYS A 71 8.23 -8.17 -21.30
N THR A 72 9.11 -7.25 -21.70
CA THR A 72 10.55 -7.50 -21.79
C THR A 72 11.20 -7.12 -20.47
N ALA A 73 11.75 -8.12 -19.78
CA ALA A 73 12.41 -7.91 -18.51
C ALA A 73 13.58 -8.90 -18.31
N PRO A 74 14.51 -8.62 -17.38
CA PRO A 74 15.52 -9.59 -16.96
C PRO A 74 14.87 -10.89 -16.44
N PRO A 75 15.63 -11.99 -16.36
CA PRO A 75 15.18 -13.21 -15.71
C PRO A 75 14.66 -12.93 -14.30
N ASP A 76 13.60 -13.64 -13.93
CA ASP A 76 13.06 -13.54 -12.58
C ASP A 76 14.01 -14.22 -11.58
N PRO A 77 14.11 -13.72 -10.33
CA PRO A 77 14.87 -14.39 -9.28
C PRO A 77 14.32 -15.80 -9.04
N THR A 78 15.23 -16.75 -8.81
CA THR A 78 14.91 -18.14 -8.45
C THR A 78 14.25 -18.22 -7.06
N GLN A 79 13.56 -19.33 -6.78
CA GLN A 79 13.00 -19.58 -5.45
C GLN A 79 14.08 -19.54 -4.35
N GLU A 80 15.29 -20.02 -4.65
CA GLU A 80 16.42 -19.99 -3.72
C GLU A 80 16.85 -18.54 -3.41
N GLU A 81 16.98 -17.69 -4.43
CA GLU A 81 17.31 -16.27 -4.25
C GLU A 81 16.23 -15.55 -3.43
N ILE A 82 14.95 -15.77 -3.76
CA ILE A 82 13.82 -15.25 -2.97
C ILE A 82 13.89 -15.74 -1.51
N GLY A 83 14.20 -17.02 -1.30
CA GLY A 83 14.42 -17.59 0.02
C GLY A 83 15.51 -16.88 0.81
N ARG A 84 16.65 -16.56 0.17
CA ARG A 84 17.74 -15.78 0.78
C ARG A 84 17.32 -14.34 1.09
N LEU A 85 16.48 -13.71 0.25
CA LEU A 85 15.94 -12.38 0.52
C LEU A 85 15.01 -12.37 1.75
N PHE A 86 14.17 -13.40 1.93
CA PHE A 86 13.39 -13.55 3.15
C PHE A 86 14.26 -13.69 4.40
N ASP A 87 15.34 -14.49 4.33
CA ASP A 87 16.29 -14.60 5.44
C ASP A 87 16.94 -13.26 5.76
N ARG A 88 17.33 -12.51 4.72
CA ARG A 88 17.90 -11.17 4.87
C ARG A 88 16.93 -10.20 5.55
N VAL A 89 15.65 -10.18 5.15
CA VAL A 89 14.63 -9.34 5.80
C VAL A 89 14.53 -9.67 7.29
N ARG A 90 14.47 -10.97 7.63
CA ARG A 90 14.39 -11.43 9.02
C ARG A 90 15.62 -10.98 9.83
N ASP A 91 16.81 -11.12 9.26
CA ASP A 91 18.06 -10.82 9.98
C ASP A 91 18.20 -9.32 10.25
N VAL A 92 17.79 -8.46 9.30
CA VAL A 92 17.92 -7.00 9.41
C VAL A 92 16.80 -6.36 10.22
N SER A 93 15.55 -6.80 9.99
CA SER A 93 14.35 -6.14 10.50
C SER A 93 13.54 -6.96 11.50
N GLY A 94 13.85 -8.25 11.67
CA GLY A 94 12.97 -9.20 12.34
C GLY A 94 11.73 -9.50 11.51
N PHE A 95 10.69 -10.03 12.16
CA PHE A 95 9.41 -10.30 11.51
C PHE A 95 8.64 -9.00 11.25
N CYS A 96 8.22 -8.84 10.00
CA CYS A 96 7.42 -7.71 9.52
C CYS A 96 6.41 -8.21 8.48
N ASN A 97 5.59 -7.29 7.96
CA ASN A 97 4.71 -7.60 6.84
C ASN A 97 5.55 -7.72 5.58
N VAL A 98 5.29 -8.73 4.74
CA VAL A 98 5.94 -8.83 3.43
C VAL A 98 4.91 -8.62 2.33
N GLN A 99 5.20 -7.71 1.41
CA GLN A 99 4.44 -7.54 0.18
C GLN A 99 5.20 -8.18 -0.98
N LEU A 100 4.61 -9.17 -1.62
CA LEU A 100 5.08 -9.67 -2.90
C LEU A 100 4.55 -8.75 -4.00
N SER A 101 5.48 -8.17 -4.77
CA SER A 101 5.21 -7.18 -5.82
C SER A 101 6.16 -7.42 -7.01
N GLY A 102 6.36 -6.42 -7.86
CA GLY A 102 7.23 -6.50 -9.03
C GLY A 102 6.76 -5.61 -10.17
N GLY A 103 6.77 -6.16 -11.38
CA GLY A 103 5.74 -5.87 -12.37
C GLY A 103 4.40 -6.45 -11.91
N GLU A 104 4.01 -7.62 -12.41
CA GLU A 104 2.81 -8.34 -11.98
C GLU A 104 3.19 -9.72 -11.44
N PRO A 105 3.16 -9.97 -10.12
CA PRO A 105 3.58 -11.25 -9.56
C PRO A 105 2.81 -12.46 -10.09
N THR A 106 1.52 -12.31 -10.44
CA THR A 106 0.71 -13.45 -10.91
C THR A 106 1.15 -13.99 -12.27
N VAL A 107 2.07 -13.33 -12.99
CA VAL A 107 2.67 -13.88 -14.22
C VAL A 107 3.72 -14.98 -13.94
N ARG A 108 4.07 -15.20 -12.67
CA ARG A 108 4.88 -16.33 -12.23
C ARG A 108 4.00 -17.53 -11.94
N ASP A 109 4.33 -18.68 -12.53
CA ASP A 109 3.62 -19.93 -12.27
C ASP A 109 4.00 -20.56 -10.93
N ASP A 110 5.14 -20.17 -10.35
CA ASP A 110 5.62 -20.63 -9.05
C ASP A 110 5.26 -19.67 -7.90
N LEU A 111 4.34 -18.71 -8.11
CA LEU A 111 3.97 -17.72 -7.08
C LEU A 111 3.49 -18.36 -5.78
N PHE A 112 2.74 -19.46 -5.87
CA PHE A 112 2.25 -20.19 -4.69
C PHE A 112 3.41 -20.72 -3.84
N ASP A 113 4.49 -21.18 -4.46
CA ASP A 113 5.67 -21.66 -3.75
C ASP A 113 6.41 -20.50 -3.06
N LEU A 114 6.48 -19.33 -3.70
CA LEU A 114 7.10 -18.13 -3.08
C LEU A 114 6.36 -17.70 -1.81
N ILE A 115 5.02 -17.77 -1.82
CA ILE A 115 4.19 -17.51 -0.64
C ILE A 115 4.51 -18.55 0.45
N ARG A 116 4.52 -19.85 0.10
CA ARG A 116 4.86 -20.94 1.03
C ARG A 116 6.25 -20.77 1.65
N ILE A 117 7.25 -20.35 0.87
CA ILE A 117 8.60 -20.06 1.35
C ILE A 117 8.57 -18.99 2.45
N GLY A 118 7.86 -17.89 2.22
CA GLY A 118 7.72 -16.83 3.22
C GLY A 118 7.02 -17.32 4.51
N LYS A 119 5.92 -18.07 4.38
CA LYS A 119 5.19 -18.62 5.54
C LYS A 119 6.04 -19.63 6.31
N ALA A 120 6.74 -20.53 5.62
CA ALA A 120 7.63 -21.51 6.23
C ALA A 120 8.79 -20.87 6.99
N LYS A 121 9.25 -19.68 6.57
CA LYS A 121 10.26 -18.88 7.27
C LYS A 121 9.72 -18.09 8.46
N GLY A 122 8.41 -18.19 8.75
CA GLY A 122 7.77 -17.62 9.93
C GLY A 122 7.23 -16.20 9.75
N PHE A 123 7.17 -15.67 8.52
CA PHE A 123 6.58 -14.35 8.29
C PHE A 123 5.08 -14.36 8.63
N PRO A 124 4.63 -13.47 9.53
CA PRO A 124 3.29 -13.55 10.10
C PRO A 124 2.19 -13.08 9.15
N PHE A 125 2.57 -12.33 8.10
CA PHE A 125 1.65 -11.72 7.15
C PHE A 125 2.34 -11.54 5.79
N ILE A 126 1.78 -12.17 4.76
CA ILE A 126 2.18 -12.02 3.36
C ILE A 126 1.01 -11.43 2.58
N GLN A 127 1.26 -10.31 1.91
CA GLN A 127 0.32 -9.63 1.04
C GLN A 127 0.80 -9.66 -0.40
N LEU A 128 -0.13 -9.75 -1.33
CA LEU A 128 0.14 -9.74 -2.76
C LEU A 128 -0.33 -8.43 -3.38
N ASN A 129 0.58 -7.70 -4.04
CA ASN A 129 0.25 -6.54 -4.85
C ASN A 129 0.02 -7.02 -6.29
N THR A 130 -1.18 -6.86 -6.84
CA THR A 130 -1.54 -7.43 -8.15
C THR A 130 -2.58 -6.56 -8.89
N ASN A 131 -2.56 -6.63 -10.21
CA ASN A 131 -3.63 -6.16 -11.08
C ASN A 131 -4.86 -7.08 -11.10
N GLY A 132 -4.78 -8.29 -10.54
CA GLY A 132 -5.91 -9.19 -10.36
C GLY A 132 -6.42 -9.88 -11.63
N LEU A 133 -5.82 -9.67 -12.80
CA LEU A 133 -6.34 -10.22 -14.06
C LEU A 133 -6.35 -11.75 -14.06
N ARG A 134 -5.29 -12.37 -13.53
CA ARG A 134 -5.19 -13.83 -13.45
C ARG A 134 -6.21 -14.39 -12.46
N ILE A 135 -6.34 -13.74 -11.29
CA ILE A 135 -7.32 -14.08 -10.25
C ILE A 135 -8.75 -14.05 -10.80
N ALA A 136 -9.07 -13.05 -11.63
CA ALA A 136 -10.39 -12.89 -12.23
C ALA A 136 -10.73 -13.97 -13.28
N ARG A 137 -9.72 -14.50 -13.97
CA ARG A 137 -9.91 -15.31 -15.19
C ARG A 137 -9.66 -16.80 -14.99
N GLU A 138 -8.75 -17.15 -14.10
CA GLU A 138 -8.37 -18.55 -13.86
C GLU A 138 -9.19 -19.09 -12.69
N PRO A 139 -10.06 -20.09 -12.93
CA PRO A 139 -10.74 -20.81 -11.87
C PRO A 139 -9.73 -21.36 -10.85
N ASP A 140 -10.12 -21.38 -9.58
CA ASP A 140 -9.33 -21.90 -8.46
C ASP A 140 -8.00 -21.18 -8.17
N TYR A 141 -7.60 -20.17 -8.94
CA TYR A 141 -6.35 -19.44 -8.68
C TYR A 141 -6.37 -18.75 -7.31
N ALA A 142 -7.50 -18.13 -6.94
CA ALA A 142 -7.71 -17.57 -5.61
C ALA A 142 -7.66 -18.64 -4.50
N ALA A 143 -8.10 -19.87 -4.77
CA ALA A 143 -8.04 -20.97 -3.82
C ALA A 143 -6.59 -21.45 -3.64
N GLY A 144 -5.80 -21.52 -4.72
CA GLY A 144 -4.37 -21.81 -4.66
C GLY A 144 -3.58 -20.76 -3.87
N LEU A 145 -3.92 -19.48 -4.00
CA LEU A 145 -3.35 -18.41 -3.16
C LEU A 145 -3.68 -18.61 -1.67
N ALA A 146 -4.92 -18.96 -1.36
CA ALA A 146 -5.37 -19.19 0.02
C ALA A 146 -4.68 -20.42 0.62
N GLU A 147 -4.59 -21.52 -0.12
CA GLU A 147 -3.89 -22.75 0.28
C GLU A 147 -2.39 -22.51 0.50
N ALA A 148 -1.77 -21.67 -0.33
CA ALA A 148 -0.38 -21.26 -0.14
C ALA A 148 -0.15 -20.44 1.15
N GLY A 149 -1.23 -19.92 1.75
CA GLY A 149 -1.21 -19.15 3.00
C GLY A 149 -1.12 -17.64 2.81
N LEU A 150 -1.59 -17.11 1.68
CA LEU A 150 -1.68 -15.67 1.45
C LEU A 150 -2.68 -15.03 2.43
N ASP A 151 -2.31 -13.91 3.04
CA ASP A 151 -3.13 -13.28 4.09
C ASP A 151 -4.03 -12.15 3.56
N SER A 152 -3.62 -11.45 2.49
CA SER A 152 -4.35 -10.31 1.92
C SER A 152 -3.88 -9.97 0.50
N VAL A 153 -4.74 -9.28 -0.26
CA VAL A 153 -4.42 -8.71 -1.57
C VAL A 153 -4.53 -7.19 -1.56
N PHE A 154 -3.48 -6.53 -2.05
CA PHE A 154 -3.50 -5.14 -2.50
C PHE A 154 -3.84 -5.14 -4.00
N LEU A 155 -5.11 -4.85 -4.30
CA LEU A 155 -5.64 -4.89 -5.65
C LEU A 155 -5.54 -3.52 -6.29
N GLN A 156 -4.81 -3.40 -7.41
CA GLN A 156 -4.84 -2.19 -8.23
C GLN A 156 -6.28 -1.94 -8.68
N PHE A 157 -6.86 -0.81 -8.29
CA PHE A 157 -8.26 -0.47 -8.51
C PHE A 157 -8.39 1.06 -8.60
N ASP A 158 -8.35 1.63 -9.81
CA ASP A 158 -8.27 3.10 -9.95
C ASP A 158 -9.61 3.82 -10.00
N GLY A 159 -10.73 3.12 -10.21
CA GLY A 159 -12.03 3.74 -10.32
C GLY A 159 -13.16 2.75 -10.61
N THR A 160 -14.37 3.29 -10.65
CA THR A 160 -15.64 2.55 -10.79
C THR A 160 -16.16 2.49 -12.23
N ASP A 161 -15.39 2.99 -13.20
CA ASP A 161 -15.68 2.88 -14.62
C ASP A 161 -14.45 2.53 -15.47
N ASP A 162 -14.68 2.06 -16.69
CA ASP A 162 -13.61 1.66 -17.62
C ASP A 162 -12.91 2.84 -18.32
N VAL A 163 -13.48 4.04 -18.32
CA VAL A 163 -12.80 5.22 -18.87
C VAL A 163 -11.56 5.51 -18.04
N ILE A 164 -11.68 5.41 -16.72
CA ILE A 164 -10.57 5.55 -15.77
C ILE A 164 -9.51 4.46 -15.99
N HIS A 165 -9.92 3.19 -16.06
CA HIS A 165 -8.96 2.08 -16.25
C HIS A 165 -8.27 2.14 -17.62
N SER A 166 -8.98 2.49 -18.69
CA SER A 166 -8.37 2.70 -20.01
C SER A 166 -7.35 3.83 -19.99
N ALA A 167 -7.64 4.95 -19.32
CA ALA A 167 -6.70 6.06 -19.21
C ALA A 167 -5.42 5.70 -18.43
N LEU A 168 -5.55 4.98 -17.31
CA LEU A 168 -4.42 4.73 -16.40
C LEU A 168 -3.68 3.41 -16.66
N ARG A 169 -4.38 2.40 -17.20
CA ARG A 169 -3.87 1.03 -17.39
C ARG A 169 -3.92 0.55 -18.85
N GLY A 170 -4.53 1.33 -19.74
CA GLY A 170 -4.56 1.07 -21.18
C GLY A 170 -5.61 0.05 -21.63
N GLN A 171 -6.51 -0.38 -20.76
CA GLN A 171 -7.60 -1.29 -21.10
C GLN A 171 -8.78 -1.19 -20.11
N ALA A 172 -9.96 -1.63 -20.54
CA ALA A 172 -11.12 -1.85 -19.67
C ALA A 172 -10.83 -2.98 -18.68
N LEU A 173 -11.12 -2.74 -17.39
CA LEU A 173 -10.77 -3.65 -16.30
C LEU A 173 -11.84 -3.77 -15.22
N PHE A 174 -12.85 -2.90 -15.17
CA PHE A 174 -13.75 -2.80 -14.02
C PHE A 174 -14.44 -4.13 -13.69
N GLU A 175 -15.02 -4.81 -14.69
CA GLU A 175 -15.63 -6.14 -14.50
C GLU A 175 -14.62 -7.18 -14.02
N SER A 176 -13.38 -7.16 -14.55
CA SER A 176 -12.32 -8.06 -14.09
C SER A 176 -11.91 -7.76 -12.66
N LYS A 177 -11.99 -6.50 -12.20
CA LYS A 177 -11.72 -6.16 -10.80
C LYS A 177 -12.77 -6.74 -9.87
N LEU A 178 -14.05 -6.59 -10.23
CA LEU A 178 -15.16 -7.16 -9.45
C LEU A 178 -15.05 -8.69 -9.37
N ALA A 179 -14.80 -9.35 -10.50
CA ALA A 179 -14.59 -10.80 -10.54
C ALA A 179 -13.40 -11.27 -9.67
N ALA A 180 -12.29 -10.50 -9.65
CA ALA A 180 -11.16 -10.80 -8.77
C ALA A 180 -11.52 -10.64 -7.28
N ILE A 181 -12.28 -9.59 -6.93
CA ILE A 181 -12.74 -9.35 -5.56
C ILE A 181 -13.64 -10.50 -5.09
N ASP A 182 -14.60 -10.91 -5.91
CA ASP A 182 -15.51 -12.02 -5.60
C ASP A 182 -14.74 -13.33 -5.38
N ALA A 183 -13.80 -13.64 -6.26
CA ALA A 183 -12.97 -14.84 -6.15
C ALA A 183 -12.12 -14.87 -4.87
N LEU A 184 -11.56 -13.72 -4.46
CA LEU A 184 -10.75 -13.61 -3.23
C LEU A 184 -11.62 -13.65 -1.97
N ALA A 185 -12.77 -12.97 -1.99
CA ALA A 185 -13.70 -12.96 -0.88
C ALA A 185 -14.24 -14.38 -0.61
N ALA A 186 -14.55 -15.14 -1.67
CA ALA A 186 -15.02 -16.52 -1.57
C ALA A 186 -14.00 -17.48 -0.92
N THR A 187 -12.70 -17.15 -0.95
CA THR A 187 -11.63 -17.95 -0.36
C THR A 187 -11.14 -17.41 0.99
N GLY A 188 -11.77 -16.36 1.52
CA GLY A 188 -11.36 -15.75 2.78
C GLY A 188 -10.07 -14.95 2.69
N ILE A 189 -9.70 -14.44 1.51
CA ILE A 189 -8.60 -13.49 1.35
C ILE A 189 -9.19 -12.08 1.35
N GLY A 190 -8.77 -11.25 2.32
CA GLY A 190 -9.24 -9.88 2.40
C GLY A 190 -8.57 -8.98 1.34
N VAL A 191 -9.38 -8.12 0.71
CA VAL A 191 -8.94 -7.22 -0.36
C VAL A 191 -8.83 -5.79 0.13
N VAL A 192 -7.75 -5.11 -0.22
CA VAL A 192 -7.62 -3.65 -0.10
C VAL A 192 -7.55 -3.05 -1.50
N LEU A 193 -8.46 -2.13 -1.80
CA LEU A 193 -8.48 -1.42 -3.08
C LEU A 193 -7.39 -0.35 -3.09
N VAL A 194 -6.58 -0.30 -4.14
CA VAL A 194 -5.44 0.61 -4.26
C VAL A 194 -5.58 1.47 -5.53
N PRO A 195 -6.27 2.62 -5.44
CA PRO A 195 -6.33 3.59 -6.53
C PRO A 195 -5.08 4.47 -6.59
N THR A 196 -4.49 4.58 -7.78
CA THR A 196 -3.57 5.68 -8.11
C THR A 196 -4.40 6.91 -8.50
N VAL A 197 -4.36 7.98 -7.72
CA VAL A 197 -5.18 9.19 -7.95
C VAL A 197 -4.42 10.18 -8.83
N VAL A 198 -4.98 10.48 -10.00
CA VAL A 198 -4.43 11.43 -10.99
C VAL A 198 -5.47 12.55 -11.22
N PRO A 199 -5.08 13.84 -11.07
CA PRO A 199 -5.98 14.96 -11.32
C PRO A 199 -6.60 14.93 -12.71
N GLY A 200 -7.89 15.20 -12.79
CA GLY A 200 -8.65 15.22 -14.03
C GLY A 200 -8.91 13.84 -14.65
N VAL A 201 -8.47 12.75 -14.02
CA VAL A 201 -8.70 11.38 -14.49
C VAL A 201 -9.66 10.63 -13.58
N ASN A 202 -9.37 10.55 -12.27
CA ASN A 202 -10.18 9.79 -11.30
C ASN A 202 -10.29 10.47 -9.93
N ASP A 203 -9.77 11.68 -9.77
CA ASP A 203 -9.91 12.48 -8.56
C ASP A 203 -11.36 12.88 -8.23
N HIS A 204 -12.28 12.70 -9.18
CA HIS A 204 -13.73 12.86 -9.01
C HIS A 204 -14.46 11.59 -8.56
N ASP A 205 -13.79 10.43 -8.54
CA ASP A 205 -14.40 9.11 -8.33
C ASP A 205 -14.13 8.52 -6.93
N LEU A 206 -13.46 9.26 -6.05
CA LEU A 206 -13.02 8.78 -4.73
C LEU A 206 -14.19 8.35 -3.85
N GLY A 207 -15.28 9.14 -3.84
CA GLY A 207 -16.48 8.81 -3.09
C GLY A 207 -17.18 7.55 -3.61
N ALA A 208 -17.15 7.30 -4.92
CA ALA A 208 -17.74 6.10 -5.51
C ALA A 208 -16.94 4.86 -5.14
N ILE A 209 -15.60 4.94 -5.14
CA ILE A 209 -14.72 3.86 -4.67
C ILE A 209 -15.02 3.53 -3.20
N ILE A 210 -15.22 4.54 -2.34
CA ILE A 210 -15.57 4.33 -0.93
C ILE A 210 -16.91 3.62 -0.78
N ARG A 211 -17.94 4.05 -1.52
CA ARG A 211 -19.28 3.42 -1.49
C ARG A 211 -19.21 1.97 -1.94
N LEU A 212 -18.54 1.71 -3.05
CA LEU A 212 -18.33 0.35 -3.56
C LEU A 212 -17.56 -0.52 -2.55
N ALA A 213 -16.52 0.02 -1.92
CA ALA A 213 -15.77 -0.71 -0.89
C ALA A 213 -16.63 -1.07 0.34
N ALA A 214 -17.56 -0.19 0.72
CA ALA A 214 -18.52 -0.47 1.80
C ALA A 214 -19.55 -1.53 1.38
N GLU A 215 -20.05 -1.47 0.15
CA GLU A 215 -20.98 -2.46 -0.43
C GLU A 215 -20.36 -3.86 -0.50
N LEU A 216 -19.07 -3.95 -0.83
CA LEU A 216 -18.32 -5.20 -0.95
C LEU A 216 -17.70 -5.70 0.37
N SER A 217 -18.02 -5.04 1.49
CA SER A 217 -17.66 -5.53 2.83
C SER A 217 -18.45 -6.80 3.15
N PRO A 218 -17.87 -7.82 3.82
CA PRO A 218 -16.56 -7.85 4.48
C PRO A 218 -15.40 -8.36 3.60
N GLY A 219 -15.63 -8.63 2.31
CA GLY A 219 -14.58 -9.08 1.39
C GLY A 219 -13.55 -7.99 1.10
N VAL A 220 -14.02 -6.78 0.85
CA VAL A 220 -13.18 -5.57 0.84
C VAL A 220 -13.01 -5.05 2.26
N ARG A 221 -11.74 -4.88 2.66
CA ARG A 221 -11.29 -4.53 4.03
C ARG A 221 -10.85 -3.07 4.16
N GLY A 222 -10.62 -2.40 3.04
CA GLY A 222 -10.20 -1.02 3.02
C GLY A 222 -9.88 -0.47 1.64
N VAL A 223 -9.63 0.83 1.62
CA VAL A 223 -9.14 1.58 0.46
C VAL A 223 -7.87 2.30 0.85
N HIS A 224 -6.81 2.11 0.07
CA HIS A 224 -5.52 2.75 0.24
C HIS A 224 -5.19 3.61 -0.99
N PHE A 225 -5.52 4.90 -0.91
CA PHE A 225 -5.29 5.84 -1.99
C PHE A 225 -3.82 6.20 -2.14
N GLN A 226 -3.35 6.31 -3.38
CA GLN A 226 -1.99 6.71 -3.70
C GLN A 226 -2.04 7.87 -4.69
N PRO A 227 -1.89 9.12 -4.24
CA PRO A 227 -1.67 10.23 -5.15
C PRO A 227 -0.52 9.91 -6.11
N VAL A 228 -0.72 10.25 -7.39
CA VAL A 228 0.30 10.02 -8.43
C VAL A 228 1.63 10.63 -8.02
N SER A 229 2.69 9.87 -8.24
CA SER A 229 4.06 10.29 -8.00
C SER A 229 4.85 10.14 -9.29
N TYR A 230 5.75 11.08 -9.54
CA TYR A 230 6.39 11.25 -10.85
C TYR A 230 7.78 10.63 -10.87
N PHE A 231 7.79 9.31 -10.79
CA PHE A 231 8.97 8.47 -10.98
C PHE A 231 8.59 7.23 -11.78
N GLY A 232 9.56 6.63 -12.47
CA GLY A 232 9.30 5.58 -13.45
C GLY A 232 8.70 6.14 -14.74
N ARG A 233 7.62 5.52 -15.23
CA ARG A 233 6.96 5.92 -16.49
C ARG A 233 5.83 6.90 -16.19
N TYR A 234 5.95 8.09 -16.77
CA TYR A 234 4.95 9.15 -16.79
C TYR A 234 5.16 9.98 -18.07
N PRO A 235 4.14 10.65 -18.62
CA PRO A 235 4.20 11.25 -19.95
C PRO A 235 5.07 12.50 -20.03
N GLU A 236 5.00 13.38 -19.02
CA GLU A 236 5.69 14.66 -19.01
C GLU A 236 6.00 15.11 -17.56
N PRO A 237 7.05 15.94 -17.35
CA PRO A 237 7.31 16.55 -16.06
C PRO A 237 6.10 17.31 -15.51
N PRO A 238 5.76 17.16 -14.23
CA PRO A 238 4.53 17.69 -13.66
C PRO A 238 4.61 19.18 -13.29
N ALA A 239 3.51 19.90 -13.53
CA ALA A 239 3.19 21.16 -12.87
C ALA A 239 2.50 20.93 -11.50
N ASP A 240 2.30 22.01 -10.73
CA ASP A 240 1.69 21.93 -9.39
C ASP A 240 0.19 21.55 -9.44
N GLU A 241 -0.50 21.85 -10.54
CA GLU A 241 -1.91 21.52 -10.77
C GLU A 241 -2.10 20.03 -11.08
N GLN A 242 -1.06 19.36 -11.56
CA GLN A 242 -1.08 17.92 -11.83
C GLN A 242 -0.86 17.08 -10.56
N ARG A 243 -0.78 17.71 -9.37
CA ARG A 243 -0.57 17.02 -8.09
C ARG A 243 -1.82 17.04 -7.21
N VAL A 244 -2.09 15.89 -6.57
CA VAL A 244 -3.01 15.78 -5.43
C VAL A 244 -2.21 15.69 -4.14
N THR A 245 -2.44 16.62 -3.21
CA THR A 245 -1.83 16.56 -1.88
C THR A 245 -2.71 15.81 -0.88
N LEU A 246 -2.14 15.33 0.23
CA LEU A 246 -2.91 14.61 1.26
C LEU A 246 -4.10 15.43 1.80
N PRO A 247 -3.98 16.73 2.12
CA PRO A 247 -5.13 17.56 2.52
C PRO A 247 -6.23 17.66 1.47
N GLU A 248 -5.89 17.75 0.19
CA GLU A 248 -6.88 17.78 -0.89
C GLU A 248 -7.63 16.47 -0.96
N LEU A 249 -6.91 15.35 -0.87
CA LEU A 249 -7.52 14.04 -0.87
C LEU A 249 -8.49 13.86 0.31
N MET A 250 -8.13 14.32 1.52
CA MET A 250 -9.03 14.30 2.68
C MET A 250 -10.32 15.08 2.42
N ARG A 251 -10.22 16.28 1.81
CA ARG A 251 -11.38 17.13 1.49
C ARG A 251 -12.22 16.56 0.37
N HIS A 252 -11.60 16.05 -0.70
CA HIS A 252 -12.33 15.41 -1.78
C HIS A 252 -13.08 14.16 -1.30
N LEU A 253 -12.51 13.40 -0.36
CA LEU A 253 -13.22 12.30 0.29
C LEU A 253 -14.41 12.80 1.09
N GLU A 254 -14.28 13.89 1.84
CA GLU A 254 -15.40 14.49 2.58
C GLU A 254 -16.51 14.97 1.65
N ASP A 255 -16.15 15.76 0.63
CA ASP A 255 -17.08 16.33 -0.33
C ASP A 255 -17.82 15.23 -1.12
N GLN A 256 -17.10 14.22 -1.63
CA GLN A 256 -17.67 13.18 -2.49
C GLN A 256 -18.40 12.06 -1.74
N THR A 257 -18.27 12.01 -0.41
CA THR A 257 -19.01 11.07 0.45
C THR A 257 -20.15 11.76 1.20
N ASP A 258 -20.50 12.99 0.83
CA ASP A 258 -21.54 13.80 1.49
C ASP A 258 -21.34 13.86 3.03
N GLY A 259 -20.08 13.93 3.47
CA GLY A 259 -19.69 14.01 4.87
C GLY A 259 -19.73 12.69 5.66
N ALA A 260 -19.93 11.54 5.00
CA ALA A 260 -19.82 10.22 5.65
C ALA A 260 -18.39 9.94 6.14
N ILE A 261 -17.40 10.42 5.39
CA ILE A 261 -16.01 10.55 5.81
C ILE A 261 -15.73 12.03 6.06
N LYS A 262 -15.03 12.39 7.14
CA LYS A 262 -14.65 13.78 7.40
C LYS A 262 -13.16 13.95 7.40
N ALA A 263 -12.63 15.07 6.90
CA ALA A 263 -11.20 15.34 6.91
C ALA A 263 -10.61 15.29 8.33
N GLN A 264 -11.37 15.74 9.33
CA GLN A 264 -11.00 15.67 10.75
C GLN A 264 -10.95 14.24 11.32
N ASP A 265 -11.41 13.23 10.58
CA ASP A 265 -11.33 11.85 11.02
C ASP A 265 -9.94 11.26 10.87
N PHE A 266 -9.19 11.78 9.92
CA PHE A 266 -7.88 11.28 9.58
C PHE A 266 -6.83 11.70 10.60
N GLN A 267 -5.86 10.81 10.80
CA GLN A 267 -4.74 11.05 11.69
C GLN A 267 -3.40 10.85 10.97
N PRO A 268 -2.37 11.62 11.34
CA PRO A 268 -1.00 11.34 10.91
C PRO A 268 -0.58 9.94 11.38
N PRO A 269 0.25 9.23 10.59
CA PRO A 269 0.66 7.87 10.86
C PRO A 269 1.39 7.72 12.19
N GLY A 270 1.34 6.51 12.76
CA GLY A 270 2.09 6.13 13.96
C GLY A 270 3.49 5.58 13.68
N CYS A 271 3.73 4.92 12.53
CA CYS A 271 5.03 4.31 12.18
C CYS A 271 5.93 5.31 11.42
N GLU A 272 5.59 5.66 10.19
CA GLU A 272 6.36 6.49 9.25
C GLU A 272 6.28 8.02 9.53
N HIS A 273 7.00 8.82 8.75
CA HIS A 273 6.95 10.29 8.87
C HIS A 273 5.52 10.84 8.70
N SER A 274 5.13 11.85 9.51
CA SER A 274 3.74 12.34 9.58
C SER A 274 3.19 12.86 8.24
N HIS A 275 4.06 13.39 7.37
CA HIS A 275 3.68 13.88 6.05
C HIS A 275 3.64 12.80 4.95
N CYS A 276 3.88 11.53 5.28
CA CYS A 276 3.82 10.47 4.28
C CYS A 276 2.39 9.99 4.00
N SER A 277 1.51 9.97 5.01
CA SER A 277 0.24 9.29 4.91
C SER A 277 -0.82 9.85 5.87
N PHE A 278 -2.03 9.31 5.75
CA PHE A 278 -3.07 9.42 6.76
C PHE A 278 -3.87 8.13 6.84
N HIS A 279 -4.63 7.95 7.92
CA HIS A 279 -5.56 6.83 8.07
C HIS A 279 -6.73 7.17 8.99
N ALA A 280 -7.85 6.49 8.76
CA ALA A 280 -9.02 6.42 9.63
C ALA A 280 -9.69 5.04 9.45
N ASN A 281 -10.47 4.62 10.45
CA ASN A 281 -11.18 3.35 10.43
C ASN A 281 -12.67 3.59 10.63
N TYR A 282 -13.47 2.87 9.86
CA TYR A 282 -14.92 2.96 9.88
C TYR A 282 -15.50 1.56 10.05
N MET A 283 -16.61 1.44 10.77
CA MET A 283 -17.46 0.25 10.72
C MET A 283 -18.53 0.48 9.67
N VAL A 284 -18.70 -0.47 8.76
CA VAL A 284 -19.82 -0.49 7.81
C VAL A 284 -21.05 -1.00 8.56
N THR A 285 -22.09 -0.19 8.73
CA THR A 285 -23.33 -0.56 9.42
C THR A 285 -24.20 -1.47 8.55
N GLU A 286 -25.27 -2.05 9.10
CA GLU A 286 -26.22 -2.87 8.31
C GLU A 286 -26.87 -2.10 7.17
N SER A 287 -27.08 -0.79 7.36
CA SER A 287 -27.59 0.10 6.32
C SER A 287 -26.58 0.41 5.20
N GLY A 288 -25.35 -0.11 5.30
CA GLY A 288 -24.24 0.23 4.41
C GLY A 288 -23.56 1.57 4.73
N SER A 289 -24.06 2.34 5.70
CA SER A 289 -23.44 3.60 6.12
C SER A 289 -22.14 3.41 6.90
N LEU A 290 -21.26 4.40 6.88
CA LEU A 290 -19.99 4.39 7.57
C LEU A 290 -20.09 5.06 8.95
N GLN A 291 -19.69 4.34 9.99
CA GLN A 291 -19.55 4.88 11.34
C GLN A 291 -18.08 4.90 11.74
N LYS A 292 -17.53 6.08 12.02
CA LYS A 292 -16.13 6.21 12.46
C LYS A 292 -15.89 5.40 13.73
N LEU A 293 -14.86 4.55 13.72
CA LEU A 293 -14.36 3.91 14.93
C LEU A 293 -13.42 4.87 15.63
N SER A 294 -13.73 5.21 16.88
CA SER A 294 -12.86 6.05 17.70
C SER A 294 -11.51 5.36 17.90
N ALA A 295 -10.44 5.97 17.41
CA ALA A 295 -9.11 5.67 17.93
C ALA A 295 -9.15 6.03 19.42
N GLY A 296 -8.88 5.07 20.31
CA GLY A 296 -8.84 5.34 21.74
C GLY A 296 -8.03 6.62 22.00
N THR A 297 -8.67 7.60 22.64
CA THR A 297 -8.04 8.86 23.05
C THR A 297 -7.02 8.56 24.14
N ASP A 298 -5.85 8.14 23.71
CA ASP A 298 -4.71 7.99 24.59
C ASP A 298 -4.15 9.39 24.84
N CYS A 299 -4.71 10.04 25.86
CA CYS A 299 -4.37 11.36 26.39
C CYS A 299 -2.97 11.36 27.04
N GLY A 300 -1.95 10.94 26.31
CA GLY A 300 -0.57 10.96 26.75
C GLY A 300 0.19 12.10 26.06
N CYS A 301 0.49 13.16 26.80
CA CYS A 301 1.24 14.33 26.31
C CYS A 301 2.72 14.02 25.96
N LEU A 302 3.13 12.75 25.93
CA LEU A 302 4.51 12.32 25.70
C LEU A 302 4.65 11.62 24.34
N PRO A 303 5.70 11.93 23.56
CA PRO A 303 6.01 11.21 22.32
C PRO A 303 6.18 9.72 22.60
N ARG A 304 5.48 8.87 21.83
CA ARG A 304 5.64 7.41 21.92
C ARG A 304 6.75 6.91 20.99
N PRO A 305 7.40 5.78 21.31
CA PRO A 305 8.29 5.11 20.37
C PRO A 305 7.60 4.83 19.05
N ALA A 306 8.28 5.15 17.94
CA ALA A 306 7.81 4.82 16.61
C ALA A 306 7.70 3.31 16.39
N SER A 307 8.39 2.51 17.23
CA SER A 307 8.23 1.06 17.30
C SER A 307 6.87 0.60 17.82
N GLU A 308 6.26 1.30 18.77
CA GLU A 308 4.89 0.98 19.19
C GLU A 308 3.88 1.28 18.07
N GLY A 309 4.11 2.36 17.33
CA GLY A 309 3.36 2.66 16.12
C GLY A 309 3.53 1.57 15.05
N ALA A 310 4.75 1.06 14.90
CA ALA A 310 5.07 -0.05 14.01
C ALA A 310 4.36 -1.35 14.43
N ASP A 311 4.40 -1.71 15.70
CA ASP A 311 3.77 -2.92 16.21
C ASP A 311 2.24 -2.83 16.11
N LYS A 312 1.67 -1.66 16.38
CA LYS A 312 0.25 -1.38 16.14
C LYS A 312 -0.09 -1.50 14.65
N ALA A 313 0.72 -0.97 13.75
CA ALA A 313 0.49 -1.07 12.31
C ALA A 313 0.57 -2.53 11.82
N LYS A 314 1.59 -3.30 12.24
CA LYS A 314 1.71 -4.73 11.93
C LYS A 314 0.52 -5.54 12.46
N SER A 315 0.14 -5.30 13.72
CA SER A 315 -0.99 -5.97 14.36
C SER A 315 -2.34 -5.55 13.76
N PHE A 316 -2.46 -4.29 13.33
CA PHE A 316 -3.62 -3.77 12.64
C PHE A 316 -3.76 -4.43 11.28
N VAL A 317 -2.74 -4.40 10.43
CA VAL A 317 -2.74 -5.07 9.12
C VAL A 317 -3.14 -6.54 9.25
N LYS A 318 -2.53 -7.28 10.18
CA LYS A 318 -2.85 -8.69 10.42
C LYS A 318 -4.31 -8.94 10.84
N ARG A 319 -4.89 -8.07 11.66
CA ARG A 319 -6.27 -8.24 12.16
C ARG A 319 -7.32 -7.67 11.21
N GLN A 320 -6.97 -6.58 10.53
CA GLN A 320 -7.90 -5.78 9.78
C GLN A 320 -7.99 -6.21 8.32
N TRP A 321 -6.87 -6.63 7.72
CA TRP A 321 -6.79 -6.93 6.28
C TRP A 321 -6.93 -8.40 5.94
N SER A 322 -6.78 -9.31 6.91
CA SER A 322 -7.18 -10.71 6.74
C SER A 322 -8.70 -10.83 6.82
N ALA A 323 -9.29 -11.79 6.10
CA ALA A 323 -10.71 -12.04 6.24
C ALA A 323 -11.04 -12.54 7.65
N PRO A 324 -12.27 -12.28 8.15
CA PRO A 324 -12.67 -12.77 9.45
C PRO A 324 -12.78 -14.30 9.42
N LYS A 325 -12.32 -14.95 10.49
CA LYS A 325 -12.34 -16.43 10.60
C LYS A 325 -13.75 -17.02 10.75
N THR A 326 -14.74 -16.19 11.07
CA THR A 326 -16.12 -16.62 11.30
C THR A 326 -17.08 -15.56 10.79
N THR A 327 -17.98 -15.94 9.88
CA THR A 327 -19.17 -15.18 9.49
C THR A 327 -20.38 -15.94 10.03
N LEU A 328 -20.72 -15.74 11.31
CA LEU A 328 -22.02 -16.21 11.80
C LEU A 328 -23.10 -15.22 11.34
N PRO A 329 -24.33 -15.69 11.02
CA PRO A 329 -25.46 -14.80 10.84
C PRO A 329 -25.71 -14.02 12.14
N MET A 330 -25.83 -12.69 12.08
CA MET A 330 -26.02 -11.81 13.24
C MET A 330 -27.29 -12.08 14.06
N ALA A 331 -28.21 -12.91 13.56
CA ALA A 331 -29.45 -13.26 14.24
C ALA A 331 -29.25 -14.00 15.59
N ASP A 332 -28.03 -14.47 15.86
CA ASP A 332 -27.69 -15.23 17.08
C ASP A 332 -26.92 -14.41 18.15
N ALA A 333 -26.64 -13.12 17.93
CA ALA A 333 -25.96 -12.28 18.93
C ALA A 333 -26.94 -11.84 20.04
N PRO A 334 -26.64 -12.08 21.33
CA PRO A 334 -27.63 -11.94 22.41
C PRO A 334 -27.96 -10.49 22.79
N ASP A 335 -27.13 -9.50 22.43
CA ASP A 335 -27.44 -8.06 22.58
C ASP A 335 -26.76 -7.13 21.56
N ALA A 336 -27.14 -5.84 21.58
CA ALA A 336 -26.67 -4.82 20.65
C ALA A 336 -25.16 -4.47 20.79
N LEU A 337 -24.55 -4.73 21.95
CA LEU A 337 -23.13 -4.51 22.17
C LEU A 337 -22.33 -5.66 21.57
N ASP A 338 -22.78 -6.90 21.75
CA ASP A 338 -22.18 -8.08 21.12
C ASP A 338 -22.28 -8.00 19.59
N CYS A 339 -23.46 -7.62 19.08
CA CYS A 339 -23.68 -7.29 17.67
C CYS A 339 -22.70 -6.22 17.14
N PHE A 340 -22.44 -5.16 17.92
CA PHE A 340 -21.47 -4.13 17.58
C PHE A 340 -20.02 -4.65 17.59
N ILE A 341 -19.63 -5.44 18.59
CA ILE A 341 -18.27 -6.01 18.72
C ILE A 341 -17.98 -6.97 17.57
N GLU A 342 -18.92 -7.86 17.23
CA GLU A 342 -18.79 -8.81 16.12
C GLU A 342 -18.71 -8.07 14.78
N ARG A 343 -19.56 -7.06 14.57
CA ARG A 343 -19.56 -6.25 13.36
C ARG A 343 -18.29 -5.40 13.25
N ALA A 344 -17.78 -4.82 14.34
CA ALA A 344 -16.49 -4.14 14.34
C ALA A 344 -15.31 -5.09 14.05
N GLY A 345 -15.40 -6.37 14.45
CA GLY A 345 -14.39 -7.38 14.11
C GLY A 345 -14.40 -7.81 12.64
N THR A 346 -15.56 -7.76 11.98
CA THR A 346 -15.79 -8.38 10.66
C THR A 346 -16.00 -7.36 9.53
N HIS A 347 -16.60 -6.20 9.80
CA HIS A 347 -17.04 -5.18 8.84
C HIS A 347 -16.38 -3.82 9.12
N THR A 348 -15.11 -3.84 9.49
CA THR A 348 -14.32 -2.61 9.54
C THR A 348 -13.72 -2.34 8.16
N LEU A 349 -13.83 -1.10 7.71
CA LEU A 349 -13.25 -0.55 6.49
C LEU A 349 -12.16 0.46 6.86
N ALA A 350 -10.93 0.13 6.49
CA ALA A 350 -9.78 1.02 6.66
C ALA A 350 -9.69 2.00 5.49
N VAL A 351 -9.66 3.31 5.76
CA VAL A 351 -9.44 4.33 4.72
C VAL A 351 -8.11 5.00 5.00
N SER A 352 -7.20 4.94 4.03
CA SER A 352 -5.86 5.49 4.17
C SER A 352 -5.34 6.04 2.86
N ALA A 353 -4.30 6.86 2.94
CA ALA A 353 -3.58 7.28 1.75
C ALA A 353 -2.09 7.43 2.03
N MET A 354 -1.27 7.26 1.00
CA MET A 354 0.17 7.53 1.07
C MET A 354 0.63 8.31 -0.15
N ALA A 355 1.26 9.46 0.08
CA ALA A 355 1.87 10.27 -0.97
C ALA A 355 3.35 9.91 -1.08
N PHE A 356 3.80 9.32 -2.18
CA PHE A 356 5.22 9.04 -2.40
C PHE A 356 5.98 10.31 -2.85
N GLN A 357 7.31 10.21 -2.91
CA GLN A 357 8.21 11.33 -3.23
C GLN A 357 8.85 11.10 -4.59
N ASP A 358 9.05 12.19 -5.32
CA ASP A 358 9.74 12.23 -6.61
C ASP A 358 10.88 13.27 -6.58
N ALA A 359 11.55 13.45 -7.73
CA ALA A 359 12.75 14.28 -7.84
C ALA A 359 12.58 15.71 -7.32
N TRP A 360 11.39 16.30 -7.45
CA TRP A 360 11.15 17.68 -6.99
C TRP A 360 10.41 17.83 -5.66
N THR A 361 9.96 16.73 -5.04
CA THR A 361 9.32 16.73 -3.70
C THR A 361 10.15 16.01 -2.63
N LEU A 362 11.40 15.64 -2.96
CA LEU A 362 12.23 14.87 -2.06
C LEU A 362 12.53 15.62 -0.77
N ASP A 363 12.21 14.98 0.34
CA ASP A 363 12.46 15.41 1.71
C ASP A 363 13.18 14.24 2.40
N ILE A 364 14.41 14.50 2.82
CA ILE A 364 15.31 13.53 3.43
C ILE A 364 14.81 13.09 4.81
N GLU A 365 14.09 13.93 5.55
CA GLU A 365 13.56 13.55 6.85
C GLU A 365 12.42 12.55 6.71
N ARG A 366 11.64 12.63 5.63
CA ARG A 366 10.67 11.59 5.25
C ARG A 366 11.35 10.27 4.88
N LEU A 367 12.47 10.31 4.16
CA LEU A 367 13.24 9.10 3.85
C LEU A 367 13.79 8.43 5.11
N LYS A 368 14.43 9.20 6.00
CA LYS A 368 14.93 8.68 7.28
C LYS A 368 13.81 8.13 8.17
N GLY A 369 12.60 8.66 8.06
CA GLY A 369 11.41 8.19 8.77
C GLY A 369 10.64 7.07 8.06
N CYS A 370 11.13 6.55 6.93
CA CYS A 370 10.42 5.54 6.15
C CYS A 370 10.45 4.17 6.83
N CYS A 371 9.32 3.47 6.79
CA CYS A 371 9.15 2.12 7.33
C CYS A 371 8.75 1.08 6.27
N ILE A 372 8.62 1.51 5.03
CA ILE A 372 8.30 0.66 3.88
C ILE A 372 9.57 0.59 3.03
N HIS A 373 10.15 -0.59 2.96
CA HIS A 373 11.45 -0.78 2.34
C HIS A 373 11.33 -1.79 1.21
N ILE A 374 11.90 -1.45 0.05
CA ILE A 374 12.14 -2.44 -1.01
C ILE A 374 13.31 -3.31 -0.59
N VAL A 375 13.14 -4.63 -0.72
CA VAL A 375 14.22 -5.59 -0.62
C VAL A 375 14.94 -5.61 -1.96
N SER A 376 16.09 -4.93 -2.05
CA SER A 376 16.89 -4.91 -3.27
C SER A 376 17.54 -6.29 -3.52
N PRO A 377 17.91 -6.61 -4.78
CA PRO A 377 18.55 -7.88 -5.10
C PRO A 377 19.86 -8.16 -4.35
N ASP A 378 20.59 -7.11 -3.96
CA ASP A 378 21.81 -7.21 -3.13
C ASP A 378 21.52 -7.37 -1.62
N GLY A 379 20.24 -7.43 -1.23
CA GLY A 379 19.78 -7.64 0.14
C GLY A 379 19.70 -6.39 1.00
N ARG A 380 19.94 -5.18 0.46
CA ARG A 380 19.64 -3.94 1.18
C ARG A 380 18.13 -3.73 1.33
N LEU A 381 17.75 -3.05 2.40
CA LEU A 381 16.38 -2.60 2.64
C LEU A 381 16.31 -1.10 2.39
N VAL A 382 15.94 -0.71 1.18
CA VAL A 382 15.99 0.68 0.71
C VAL A 382 14.59 1.31 0.85
N PRO A 383 14.44 2.50 1.46
CA PRO A 383 13.17 3.22 1.52
C PRO A 383 12.45 3.27 0.17
N PHE A 384 11.14 3.00 0.15
CA PHE A 384 10.35 2.85 -1.08
C PHE A 384 10.54 4.00 -2.07
N CYS A 385 10.42 5.24 -1.61
CA CYS A 385 10.60 6.41 -2.48
C CYS A 385 12.02 6.50 -3.03
N ALA A 386 13.04 6.23 -2.21
CA ALA A 386 14.43 6.31 -2.65
C ALA A 386 14.76 5.23 -3.70
N TYR A 387 14.30 4.00 -3.50
CA TYR A 387 14.53 2.91 -4.45
C TYR A 387 13.93 3.21 -5.83
N ASN A 388 12.73 3.79 -5.83
CA ASN A 388 11.99 4.11 -7.05
C ASN A 388 12.34 5.48 -7.65
N LEU A 389 13.14 6.29 -6.96
CA LEU A 389 13.45 7.65 -7.38
C LEU A 389 14.16 7.64 -8.74
N THR A 390 13.68 8.52 -9.61
CA THR A 390 14.35 8.87 -10.86
C THR A 390 14.84 10.31 -10.80
N SER A 391 15.91 10.64 -11.53
CA SER A 391 16.26 12.02 -11.83
C SER A 391 15.14 12.68 -12.68
N MET A 392 15.24 13.99 -12.87
CA MET A 392 14.31 14.72 -13.77
C MET A 392 14.42 14.23 -15.22
N ASP A 393 15.56 13.65 -15.59
CA ASP A 393 15.83 13.07 -16.91
C ASP A 393 15.47 11.57 -17.00
N GLY A 394 14.91 10.98 -15.92
CA GLY A 394 14.49 9.58 -15.90
C GLY A 394 15.57 8.56 -15.55
N GLU A 395 16.70 8.97 -14.96
CA GLU A 395 17.73 8.02 -14.51
C GLU A 395 17.38 7.47 -13.13
N THR A 396 17.33 6.15 -12.95
CA THR A 396 17.06 5.57 -11.61
C THR A 396 18.28 5.60 -10.73
N LEU A 397 18.07 5.72 -9.42
CA LEU A 397 19.17 5.66 -8.44
C LEU A 397 19.52 4.22 -8.01
N TYR A 398 18.53 3.39 -7.66
CA TYR A 398 18.77 2.01 -7.18
C TYR A 398 18.13 0.90 -8.00
N ARG A 399 17.08 1.23 -8.75
CA ARG A 399 16.33 0.27 -9.57
C ARG A 399 17.15 -0.28 -10.75
N ASN A 400 18.34 0.30 -11.03
CA ASN A 400 19.25 -0.10 -12.11
C ASN A 400 18.57 -0.16 -13.49
N LYS A 401 17.77 0.87 -13.81
CA LYS A 401 17.18 1.12 -15.14
C LYS A 401 17.51 2.55 -15.61
N THR A 402 17.83 2.73 -16.89
CA THR A 402 17.72 4.03 -17.57
C THR A 402 16.35 4.12 -18.23
N HIS A 403 15.50 5.07 -17.81
CA HIS A 403 14.24 5.33 -18.50
C HIS A 403 14.54 6.17 -19.75
N GLY A 404 14.59 5.52 -20.92
CA GLY A 404 14.60 6.25 -22.19
C GLY A 404 13.23 6.91 -22.42
N ALA A 405 13.24 8.13 -22.97
CA ALA A 405 12.04 8.86 -23.35
C ALA A 405 11.07 7.95 -24.14
N VAL A 406 9.77 8.06 -23.81
CA VAL A 406 8.70 7.39 -24.56
C VAL A 406 8.86 7.77 -26.02
N SER A 407 9.25 6.83 -26.88
CA SER A 407 9.25 7.08 -28.32
C SER A 407 7.82 7.40 -28.73
N SER A 408 7.63 8.63 -29.20
CA SER A 408 6.39 9.22 -29.72
C SER A 408 5.60 8.30 -30.63
#